data_AF-A0A498BTY4-F1
#
_entry.id   AF-A0A498BTY4-F1
#
_cell.length_a   1.000
_cell.length_b   1.000
_cell.length_c   1.000
_cell.angle_alpha   90.00
_cell.angle_beta   90.00
_cell.angle_gamma   90.00
#
_symmetry.space_group_name_H-M   'P 1'
#
loop_
_entity.id
_entity.type
_entity.pdbx_description
1 polymer ?
#
loop_
_entity_poly.entity_id
_entity_poly.type
_entity_poly.pdbx_seq_one_letter_code
_entity_poly.pdbx_strand_id
1 'polypeptide(L)'
;MAIKKRTPVDPAKIEAFGAAADAPTQEVEAPAPAPKAQPASRPAPRATSAGEWPEGTSKTFLLRWSKNPELPALLAEVAELEDRTQQKTALRALQRGLEVIRAEHKG
;
A
#
# COMPACT_ATOMS: atom_id res chain seq x y z
N MET A 1 24.76 -20.17 13.47
CA MET A 1 24.08 -18.99 12.88
C MET A 1 25.06 -18.28 11.97
N ALA A 2 24.77 -18.15 10.67
CA ALA A 2 25.66 -17.49 9.72
C ALA A 2 25.16 -16.07 9.44
N ILE A 3 25.85 -15.06 9.98
CA ILE A 3 25.56 -13.65 9.73
C ILE A 3 26.21 -13.30 8.38
N LYS A 4 25.39 -13.12 7.35
CA LYS A 4 25.85 -12.63 6.05
C LYS A 4 26.45 -11.23 6.24
N LYS A 5 27.76 -11.10 6.02
CA LYS A 5 28.47 -9.82 6.08
C LYS A 5 27.88 -8.86 5.03
N ARG A 6 27.57 -7.62 5.45
CA ARG A 6 27.11 -6.55 4.55
C ARG A 6 28.19 -6.23 3.53
N THR A 7 27.80 -6.07 2.28
CA THR A 7 28.67 -5.62 1.19
C THR A 7 29.16 -4.20 1.49
N PRO A 8 30.47 -3.92 1.35
CA PRO A 8 30.99 -2.56 1.54
C PRO A 8 30.41 -1.64 0.47
N VAL A 9 29.95 -0.47 0.90
CA VAL A 9 29.48 0.60 0.03
C VAL A 9 30.69 1.29 -0.57
N ASP A 10 30.73 1.41 -1.89
CA ASP A 10 31.82 2.03 -2.63
C ASP A 10 31.62 3.55 -2.71
N PRO A 11 32.49 4.36 -2.08
CA PRO A 11 32.35 5.81 -2.06
C PRO A 11 32.45 6.45 -3.44
N ALA A 12 33.18 5.84 -4.39
CA ALA A 12 33.34 6.37 -5.74
C ALA A 12 32.01 6.36 -6.53
N LYS A 13 31.09 5.43 -6.22
CA LYS A 13 29.76 5.38 -6.84
C LYS A 13 28.83 6.47 -6.32
N ILE A 14 29.02 6.89 -5.07
CA ILE A 14 28.23 7.95 -4.45
C ILE A 14 28.65 9.30 -5.04
N GLU A 15 29.95 9.52 -5.21
CA GLU A 15 30.47 10.73 -5.84
C GLU A 15 30.06 10.85 -7.32
N ALA A 16 30.09 9.74 -8.08
CA ALA A 16 29.62 9.74 -9.46
C ALA A 16 28.11 10.06 -9.58
N PHE A 17 27.30 9.62 -8.62
CA PHE A 17 25.87 9.98 -8.57
C PHE A 17 25.67 11.47 -8.24
N GLY A 18 26.45 12.02 -7.31
CA GLY A 18 26.41 13.44 -6.98
C GLY A 18 26.84 14.33 -8.15
N ALA A 19 27.90 13.94 -8.86
CA ALA A 19 28.39 14.68 -10.04
C ALA A 19 27.37 14.66 -11.20
N ALA A 20 26.59 13.59 -11.35
CA ALA A 20 25.52 13.53 -12.35
C ALA A 20 24.31 14.41 -11.97
N ALA A 21 24.11 14.72 -10.69
CA ALA A 21 23.04 15.59 -10.21
C ALA A 21 23.40 17.09 -10.32
N ASP A 22 24.68 17.43 -10.24
CA ASP A 22 25.18 18.82 -10.31
C ASP A 22 25.51 19.26 -11.76
N ALA A 23 25.41 18.36 -12.74
CA ALA A 23 25.61 18.72 -14.13
C ALA A 23 24.46 19.64 -14.61
N PRO A 24 24.75 20.82 -15.20
CA PRO A 24 23.71 21.66 -15.76
C PRO A 24 22.99 20.88 -16.86
N THR A 25 21.65 20.86 -16.80
CA THR A 25 20.79 20.32 -17.85
C THR A 25 21.14 21.02 -19.16
N GLN A 26 21.93 20.35 -20.02
CA GLN A 26 22.01 20.72 -21.42
C GLN A 26 20.59 20.59 -21.99
N GLU A 27 20.11 21.64 -22.66
CA GLU A 27 18.91 21.58 -23.47
C GLU A 27 19.11 20.51 -24.56
N VAL A 28 18.68 19.30 -24.23
CA VAL A 28 18.48 18.25 -25.21
C VAL A 28 17.29 18.69 -26.05
N GLU A 29 17.56 18.95 -27.33
CA GLU A 29 16.61 19.08 -28.41
C GLU A 29 15.40 18.17 -28.18
N ALA A 30 14.19 18.74 -28.32
CA ALA A 30 12.93 18.15 -27.89
C ALA A 30 12.87 16.63 -28.15
N PRO A 31 12.69 15.79 -27.11
CA PRO A 31 12.63 14.35 -27.31
C PRO A 31 11.45 14.03 -28.23
N ALA A 32 11.71 13.20 -29.24
CA ALA A 32 10.72 12.63 -30.14
C ALA A 32 9.49 12.10 -29.36
N PRO A 33 8.28 12.15 -29.94
CA PRO A 33 7.06 11.79 -29.23
C PRO A 33 7.19 10.42 -28.57
N ALA A 34 6.95 10.39 -27.25
CA ALA A 34 7.05 9.19 -26.45
C ALA A 34 6.20 8.06 -27.07
N PRO A 35 6.72 6.81 -27.13
CA PRO A 35 5.92 5.68 -27.56
C PRO A 35 4.67 5.59 -26.68
N LYS A 36 3.49 5.42 -27.31
CA LYS A 36 2.21 5.29 -26.62
C LYS A 36 2.36 4.30 -25.46
N ALA A 37 2.01 4.75 -24.26
CA ALA A 37 2.01 3.92 -23.07
C ALA A 37 1.21 2.64 -23.34
N GLN A 38 1.93 1.51 -23.38
CA GLN A 38 1.31 0.21 -23.52
C GLN A 38 0.47 -0.03 -22.26
N PRO A 39 -0.81 -0.41 -22.37
CA PRO A 39 -1.63 -0.68 -21.19
C PRO A 39 -0.95 -1.78 -20.39
N ALA A 40 -0.63 -1.48 -19.12
CA ALA A 40 -0.02 -2.44 -18.22
C ALA A 40 -0.87 -3.71 -18.20
N SER A 41 -0.25 -4.83 -18.56
CA SER A 41 -0.90 -6.13 -18.50
C SER A 41 -1.34 -6.39 -17.06
N ARG A 42 -2.65 -6.60 -16.88
CA ARG A 42 -3.25 -6.90 -15.58
C ARG A 42 -2.51 -8.12 -15.00
N PRO A 43 -1.88 -8.03 -13.82
CA PRO A 43 -1.20 -9.16 -13.25
C PRO A 43 -2.20 -10.30 -13.07
N ALA A 44 -1.80 -11.50 -13.51
CA ALA A 44 -2.60 -12.70 -13.36
C ALA A 44 -2.97 -12.88 -11.88
N PRO A 45 -4.21 -13.27 -11.55
CA PRO A 45 -4.61 -13.48 -10.18
C PRO A 45 -3.71 -14.54 -9.55
N ARG A 46 -2.88 -14.10 -8.61
CA ARG A 46 -2.03 -15.00 -7.83
C ARG A 46 -2.96 -15.90 -7.02
N ALA A 47 -2.97 -17.19 -7.33
CA ALA A 47 -3.71 -18.17 -6.55
C ALA A 47 -3.12 -18.23 -5.14
N THR A 48 -3.73 -17.52 -4.20
CA THR A 48 -3.39 -17.61 -2.78
C THR A 48 -4.24 -18.71 -2.18
N SER A 49 -3.56 -19.78 -1.77
CA SER A 49 -4.03 -20.88 -0.93
C SER A 49 -4.41 -20.38 0.48
N ALA A 50 -5.45 -19.58 0.57
CA ALA A 50 -6.15 -19.28 1.81
C ALA A 50 -7.53 -19.90 1.69
N GLY A 51 -7.85 -20.77 2.65
CA GLY A 51 -8.95 -21.74 2.66
C GLY A 51 -10.29 -21.26 2.14
N GLU A 52 -11.16 -22.23 1.86
CA GLU A 52 -12.47 -22.01 1.27
C GLU A 52 -13.27 -21.00 2.11
N TRP A 53 -13.67 -19.90 1.47
CA TRP A 53 -14.50 -18.89 2.11
C TRP A 53 -15.95 -19.39 2.12
N PRO A 54 -16.75 -19.05 3.14
CA PRO A 54 -18.16 -19.41 3.17
C PRO A 54 -18.86 -19.05 1.86
N GLU A 55 -19.76 -19.92 1.42
CA GLU A 55 -20.53 -19.70 0.20
C GLU A 55 -21.24 -18.34 0.23
N GLY A 56 -21.13 -17.58 -0.85
CA GLY A 56 -21.70 -16.23 -0.96
C GLY A 56 -20.87 -15.10 -0.33
N THR A 57 -19.68 -15.38 0.22
CA THR A 57 -18.82 -14.32 0.81
C THR A 57 -17.66 -13.91 -0.09
N SER A 58 -17.40 -12.60 -0.15
CA SER A 58 -16.27 -12.03 -0.91
C SER A 58 -15.03 -11.87 -0.01
N LYS A 59 -13.85 -12.23 -0.53
CA LYS A 59 -12.57 -12.05 0.20
C LYS A 59 -12.15 -10.58 0.34
N THR A 60 -12.65 -9.73 -0.55
CA THR A 60 -12.29 -8.32 -0.64
C THR A 60 -13.54 -7.47 -0.57
N PHE A 61 -13.44 -6.34 0.12
CA PHE A 61 -14.51 -5.36 0.26
C PHE A 61 -13.96 -3.97 -0.10
N LEU A 62 -14.68 -3.24 -0.97
CA LEU A 62 -14.34 -1.87 -1.36
C LEU A 62 -15.29 -0.91 -0.66
N LEU A 63 -14.73 0.04 0.10
CA LEU A 63 -15.47 1.06 0.83
C LEU A 63 -15.34 2.42 0.12
N ARG A 64 -16.47 3.12 -0.05
CA ARG A 64 -16.51 4.49 -0.57
C ARG A 64 -16.88 5.46 0.55
N TRP A 65 -16.05 6.48 0.76
CA TRP A 65 -16.17 7.45 1.88
C TRP A 65 -17.17 8.60 1.65
N SER A 66 -18.12 8.44 0.73
CA SER A 66 -18.87 9.54 0.10
C SER A 66 -19.49 10.59 1.04
N LYS A 67 -19.94 10.20 2.23
CA LYS A 67 -20.61 11.09 3.19
C LYS A 67 -19.81 11.36 4.46
N ASN A 68 -18.70 10.67 4.66
CA ASN A 68 -17.94 10.66 5.91
C ASN A 68 -16.44 10.75 5.61
N PRO A 69 -15.96 11.90 5.09
CA PRO A 69 -14.55 12.12 4.74
C PRO A 69 -13.61 12.09 5.95
N GLU A 70 -14.11 12.23 7.18
CA GLU A 70 -13.36 12.19 8.43
C GLU A 70 -12.96 10.77 8.87
N LEU A 71 -13.74 9.75 8.49
CA LEU A 71 -13.47 8.36 8.85
C LEU A 71 -12.11 7.81 8.39
N PRO A 72 -11.63 8.06 7.15
CA PRO A 72 -10.30 7.59 6.75
C PRO A 72 -9.18 8.25 7.56
N ALA A 73 -9.34 9.50 7.99
CA ALA A 73 -8.38 10.20 8.83
C ALA A 73 -8.35 9.59 10.24
N LEU A 74 -9.52 9.41 10.86
CA LEU A 74 -9.65 8.75 12.17
C LEU A 74 -9.04 7.33 12.13
N LEU A 75 -9.30 6.58 11.06
CA LEU A 75 -8.74 5.24 10.89
C LEU A 75 -7.21 5.25 10.83
N ALA A 76 -6.61 6.25 10.17
CA ALA A 76 -5.16 6.40 10.11
C ALA A 76 -4.58 6.74 11.48
N GLU A 77 -5.18 7.69 12.20
CA GLU A 77 -4.78 8.08 13.56
C GLU A 77 -4.81 6.88 14.52
N VAL A 78 -5.90 6.11 14.52
CA VAL A 78 -6.01 4.92 15.37
C VAL A 78 -5.00 3.84 14.96
N ALA A 79 -4.67 3.72 13.68
CA ALA A 79 -3.66 2.77 13.22
C ALA A 79 -2.26 3.14 13.73
N GLU A 80 -1.92 4.43 13.77
CA GLU A 80 -0.68 4.92 14.35
C GLU A 80 -0.64 4.69 15.87
N LEU A 81 -1.73 5.00 16.58
CA LEU A 81 -1.83 4.78 18.03
C LEU A 81 -1.67 3.31 18.44
N GLU A 82 -2.17 2.39 17.62
CA GLU A 82 -2.09 0.95 17.89
C GLU A 82 -0.82 0.27 17.34
N ASP A 83 0.06 1.03 16.68
CA ASP A 83 1.24 0.51 15.95
C ASP A 83 0.86 -0.65 15.00
N ARG A 84 -0.18 -0.41 14.19
CA ARG A 84 -0.78 -1.41 13.30
C ARG A 84 -0.99 -0.86 11.90
N THR A 85 -1.11 -1.78 10.95
CA THR A 85 -1.50 -1.40 9.59
C THR A 85 -2.97 -0.98 9.55
N GLN A 86 -3.28 0.00 8.70
CA GLN A 86 -4.64 0.51 8.51
C GLN A 86 -5.66 -0.60 8.23
N GLN A 87 -5.30 -1.63 7.47
CA GLN A 87 -6.15 -2.79 7.19
C GLN A 87 -6.49 -3.58 8.47
N LYS A 88 -5.52 -3.84 9.35
CA LYS A 88 -5.75 -4.57 10.60
C LYS A 88 -6.64 -3.75 11.54
N THR A 89 -6.38 -2.45 11.63
CA THR A 89 -7.20 -1.51 12.41
C THR A 89 -8.63 -1.46 11.88
N ALA A 90 -8.81 -1.41 10.56
CA ALA A 90 -10.14 -1.42 9.94
C ALA A 90 -10.94 -2.69 10.27
N LEU A 91 -10.30 -3.87 10.18
CA LEU A 91 -10.95 -5.13 10.53
C LEU A 91 -11.35 -5.17 12.01
N ARG A 92 -10.49 -4.69 12.91
CA ARG A 92 -10.77 -4.63 14.35
C ARG A 92 -11.94 -3.68 14.64
N ALA A 93 -11.93 -2.49 14.06
CA ALA A 93 -13.00 -1.52 14.21
C ALA A 93 -14.33 -2.07 13.69
N LEU A 94 -14.32 -2.74 12.54
CA LEU A 94 -15.51 -3.39 11.97
C LEU A 94 -16.05 -4.50 12.87
N GLN A 95 -15.19 -5.39 13.39
CA GLN A 95 -15.60 -6.45 14.31
C GLN A 95 -16.28 -5.88 15.56
N ARG A 96 -15.65 -4.89 16.20
CA ARG A 96 -16.19 -4.24 17.40
C ARG A 96 -17.51 -3.52 17.13
N GLY A 97 -17.61 -2.79 16.01
CA GLY A 97 -18.86 -2.14 15.61
C GLY A 97 -19.99 -3.14 15.38
N LEU A 98 -19.73 -4.26 14.69
CA LEU A 98 -20.72 -5.30 14.45
C LEU A 98 -21.17 -6.01 15.73
N GLU A 99 -20.26 -6.21 16.70
CA GLU A 99 -20.61 -6.76 18.01
C GLU A 99 -21.57 -5.86 18.78
N VAL A 100 -21.30 -4.54 18.78
CA VAL A 100 -22.16 -3.54 19.42
C VAL A 100 -23.53 -3.49 18.78
N ILE A 101 -23.60 -3.35 17.45
CA ILE A 101 -24.87 -3.34 16.71
C ILE A 101 -25.66 -4.64 16.96
N ARG A 102 -24.99 -5.79 16.97
CA ARG A 102 -25.64 -7.07 17.25
C ARG A 102 -26.19 -7.14 18.68
N ALA A 103 -25.49 -6.56 19.65
CA ALA A 103 -25.94 -6.50 21.03
C ALA A 103 -27.17 -5.60 21.18
N GLU A 104 -27.19 -4.45 20.51
CA GLU A 104 -28.33 -3.51 20.48
C GLU A 104 -29.61 -4.16 19.94
N HIS A 105 -29.49 -5.06 18.96
CA HIS A 105 -30.63 -5.80 18.41
C HIS A 105 -31.12 -6.98 19.26
N LYS A 106 -30.37 -7.36 20.31
CA LYS A 106 -30.71 -8.49 21.19
C LYS A 106 -31.19 -8.07 22.58
N GLY A 107 -31.04 -6.79 22.93
CA GLY A 107 -31.57 -6.19 24.16
C GLY A 107 -32.99 -5.69 23.96
#